data_AF-A0A735N6J4-F1
#
_entry.id   AF-A0A735N6J4-F1
#
_cell.length_a   1.000
_cell.length_b   1.000
_cell.length_c   1.000
_cell.angle_alpha   90.00
_cell.angle_beta   90.00
_cell.angle_gamma   90.00
#
_symmetry.space_group_name_H-M   'P 1'
#
loop_
_entity.id
_entity.type
_entity.pdbx_description
1 polymer ?
#
loop_
_entity_poly.entity_id
_entity_poly.type
_entity_poly.pdbx_seq_one_letter_code
_entity_poly.pdbx_strand_id
1 'polypeptide(L)' 'YLPMENAIARKLDPPEINPIEIESVLLNRLASVGQKSYAEHMGISESTVSRRKAEGYFCNMAKELAFLG' A
#
# COMPACT_ATOMS: atom_id res chain seq x y z
N TYR A 1 37.75 -10.30 -26.64
CA TYR A 1 36.84 -10.23 -25.48
C TYR A 1 36.08 -8.92 -25.57
N LEU A 2 34.80 -8.97 -25.96
CA LEU A 2 33.91 -7.80 -25.88
C LEU A 2 33.28 -7.81 -24.48
N PRO A 3 33.26 -6.68 -23.75
CA PRO A 3 32.52 -6.61 -22.49
C PRO A 3 31.03 -6.73 -22.79
N MET A 4 30.35 -7.66 -22.12
CA MET A 4 28.89 -7.65 -22.03
C MET A 4 28.50 -6.35 -21.33
N GLU A 5 28.12 -5.35 -22.11
CA GLU A 5 27.37 -4.21 -21.60
C GLU A 5 26.00 -4.75 -21.18
N ASN A 6 25.83 -5.00 -19.88
CA ASN A 6 24.54 -5.26 -19.26
C ASN A 6 23.65 -4.01 -19.42
N ALA A 7 23.06 -3.85 -20.60
CA ALA A 7 22.21 -2.73 -21.01
C ALA A 7 20.80 -2.75 -20.37
N ILE A 8 20.68 -3.28 -19.15
CA ILE A 8 19.49 -3.14 -18.31
C ILE A 8 19.90 -2.64 -16.92
N ALA A 9 20.89 -1.74 -16.86
CA ALA A 9 20.90 -0.74 -15.82
C ALA A 9 19.75 0.22 -16.13
N ARG A 10 18.51 -0.22 -15.85
CA ARG A 10 17.37 0.67 -15.75
C ARG A 10 17.75 1.69 -14.68
N LYS A 11 18.17 2.87 -15.13
CA LYS A 11 17.90 4.11 -14.40
C LYS A 11 16.37 4.28 -14.40
N LEU A 12 15.66 3.36 -13.76
CA LEU A 12 14.35 3.66 -13.27
C LEU A 12 14.67 4.49 -12.06
N ASP A 13 14.40 5.79 -12.13
CA ASP A 13 14.18 6.54 -10.91
C ASP A 13 13.28 5.68 -10.00
N PRO A 14 13.55 5.64 -8.68
CA PRO A 14 12.67 4.93 -7.75
C PRO A 14 11.23 5.28 -8.13
N PRO A 15 10.35 4.29 -8.34
CA PRO A 15 8.99 4.57 -8.75
C PRO A 15 8.43 5.59 -7.76
N GLU A 16 8.01 6.77 -8.23
CA GLU A 16 7.38 7.75 -7.35
C GLU A 16 6.11 7.12 -6.80
N ILE A 17 6.17 6.63 -5.57
CA ILE A 17 5.04 5.93 -4.97
C ILE A 17 4.09 7.00 -4.42
N ASN A 18 2.99 7.23 -5.14
CA ASN A 18 2.00 8.21 -4.73
C ASN A 18 1.17 7.68 -3.53
N PRO A 19 1.15 8.38 -2.38
CA PRO A 19 0.33 7.98 -1.23
C PRO A 19 -1.15 7.79 -1.57
N ILE A 20 -1.70 8.61 -2.47
CA ILE A 20 -3.12 8.55 -2.86
C ILE A 20 -3.41 7.23 -3.59
N GLU A 21 -2.49 6.79 -4.44
CA GLU A 21 -2.63 5.52 -5.17
C GLU A 21 -2.54 4.33 -4.21
N ILE A 22 -1.60 4.35 -3.26
CA ILE A 22 -1.50 3.31 -2.23
C ILE A 22 -2.77 3.26 -1.39
N GLU A 23 -3.27 4.40 -0.90
CA GLU A 23 -4.49 4.45 -0.09
C GLU A 23 -5.67 3.86 -0.87
N SER A 24 -5.82 4.24 -2.14
CA SER A 24 -6.86 3.71 -3.02
C SER A 24 -6.76 2.18 -3.15
N VAL A 25 -5.55 1.64 -3.37
CA VAL A 25 -5.34 0.18 -3.42
C VAL A 25 -5.71 -0.48 -2.10
N LEU A 26 -5.27 0.06 -0.96
CA LEU A 26 -5.58 -0.49 0.37
C LEU A 26 -7.10 -0.54 0.62
N LEU A 27 -7.79 0.57 0.35
CA LEU A 27 -9.25 0.65 0.55
C LEU A 27 -10.03 -0.24 -0.42
N ASN A 28 -9.61 -0.33 -1.68
CA ASN A 28 -10.22 -1.22 -2.67
C ASN A 28 -10.02 -2.70 -2.30
N ARG A 29 -8.83 -3.08 -1.80
CA ARG A 29 -8.57 -4.44 -1.32
C ARG A 29 -9.38 -4.74 -0.06
N LEU A 30 -9.49 -3.80 0.87
CA LEU A 30 -10.36 -3.95 2.04
C LEU A 30 -11.83 -4.13 1.64
N ALA A 31 -12.31 -3.35 0.66
CA ALA A 31 -13.67 -3.49 0.14
C ALA A 31 -13.89 -4.85 -0.55
N SER A 32 -12.90 -5.33 -1.31
CA SER A 32 -12.95 -6.63 -1.99
C SER A 32 -12.90 -7.83 -1.05
N VAL A 33 -12.10 -7.78 0.02
CA VAL A 33 -11.98 -8.86 1.02
C VAL A 33 -13.15 -8.81 2.02
N GLY A 34 -13.69 -7.62 2.26
CA GLY A 34 -14.74 -7.35 3.23
C GLY A 34 -14.16 -6.97 4.59
N GLN A 35 -14.84 -6.01 5.24
CA GLN A 35 -14.44 -5.48 6.55
C GLN A 35 -14.38 -6.58 7.63
N LYS A 36 -15.36 -7.49 7.64
CA LYS A 36 -15.44 -8.61 8.58
C LYS A 36 -14.24 -9.55 8.48
N SER A 37 -13.98 -10.06 7.28
CA SER A 37 -12.86 -10.98 7.02
C SER A 37 -11.52 -10.35 7.39
N TYR A 38 -11.34 -9.06 7.08
CA TYR A 38 -10.15 -8.31 7.48
C TYR A 38 -10.04 -8.15 9.01
N ALA A 39 -11.15 -7.83 9.69
CA ALA A 39 -11.18 -7.69 11.14
C ALA A 39 -10.80 -9.01 11.84
N GLU A 40 -11.39 -10.12 11.40
CA GLU A 40 -11.09 -11.46 11.88
C GLU A 40 -9.61 -11.82 11.67
N HIS A 41 -9.07 -11.58 10.47
CA HIS A 41 -7.66 -11.85 10.17
C HIS A 41 -6.70 -11.03 11.04
N MET A 42 -7.05 -9.78 11.32
CA MET A 42 -6.23 -8.86 12.12
C MET A 42 -6.46 -9.02 13.63
N GLY A 43 -7.35 -9.89 14.08
CA GLY A 43 -7.69 -10.07 15.50
C GLY A 43 -8.32 -8.84 16.15
N ILE A 44 -9.03 -8.02 15.37
CA ILE A 44 -9.70 -6.79 15.83
C ILE A 44 -11.20 -6.85 15.57
N SER A 45 -11.97 -5.92 16.15
CA SER A 45 -13.40 -5.81 15.87
C SER A 45 -13.67 -5.10 14.54
N GLU A 46 -14.79 -5.42 13.90
CA GLU A 46 -15.24 -4.71 12.69
C GLU A 46 -15.42 -3.21 12.91
N SER A 47 -15.91 -2.80 14.09
CA SER A 47 -16.07 -1.39 14.44
C SER A 47 -14.72 -0.68 14.56
N THR A 48 -13.66 -1.38 14.97
CA THR A 48 -12.27 -0.87 14.92
C THR A 48 -11.83 -0.59 13.49
N VAL A 49 -12.16 -1.47 12.53
CA VAL A 49 -11.81 -1.26 11.12
C VAL A 49 -12.56 -0.04 10.56
N SER A 50 -13.86 0.07 10.85
CA SER A 50 -14.65 1.23 10.43
C SER A 50 -14.10 2.54 11.01
N ARG A 51 -13.67 2.53 12.29
CA ARG A 51 -13.06 3.68 12.94
C ARG A 51 -11.74 4.06 12.28
N ARG A 52 -10.87 3.08 12.00
CA ARG A 52 -9.59 3.29 11.29
C ARG A 52 -9.79 3.96 9.92
N LYS A 53 -10.84 3.59 9.18
CA LYS A 53 -11.19 4.27 7.92
C LYS A 53 -11.52 5.74 8.16
N ALA A 54 -12.35 6.05 9.16
CA ALA A 54 -12.77 7.42 9.47
C ALA A 54 -11.62 8.28 10.02
N GLU A 55 -10.69 7.67 10.77
CA GLU A 55 -9.54 8.35 11.38
C GLU A 55 -8.35 8.53 10.41
N GLY A 56 -8.48 8.10 9.16
CA GLY A 56 -7.40 8.24 8.16
C GLY A 56 -6.22 7.29 8.38
N TYR A 57 -6.43 6.16 9.06
CA TYR A 57 -5.38 5.15 9.30
C TYR A 57 -4.73 4.66 7.99
N PHE A 58 -5.54 4.38 6.97
CA PHE A 58 -5.04 3.93 5.66
C PHE A 58 -4.32 5.03 4.90
N CYS A 59 -4.74 6.29 5.06
CA CYS A 59 -4.03 7.46 4.51
C CYS A 59 -2.63 7.60 5.15
N ASN A 60 -2.52 7.46 6.47
CA ASN A 60 -1.24 7.56 7.17
C ASN A 60 -0.32 6.39 6.79
N MET A 61 -0.85 5.17 6.75
CA MET A 61 -0.12 4.00 6.26
C MET A 61 0.38 4.19 4.82
N ALA A 62 -0.45 4.76 3.95
CA ALA A 62 -0.08 5.04 2.57
C ALA A 62 1.04 6.10 2.48
N LYS A 63 1.02 7.14 3.31
CA LYS A 63 2.11 8.13 3.39
C LYS A 63 3.42 7.51 3.86
N GLU A 64 3.37 6.63 4.86
CA GLU A 64 4.54 5.90 5.35
C GLU A 64 5.11 4.98 4.27
N LEU A 65 4.26 4.20 3.60
CA LEU A 65 4.67 3.32 2.50
C LEU A 65 5.24 4.09 1.31
N ALA A 66 4.66 5.25 0.98
CA ALA A 66 5.17 6.13 -0.05
C ALA A 66 6.55 6.71 0.30
N PHE A 67 6.79 7.05 1.56
CA PHE A 67 8.07 7.55 2.03
C PHE A 67 9.17 6.48 2.05
N LEU A 68 8.81 5.22 2.31
CA LEU A 68 9.75 4.09 2.33
C LEU A 68 10.08 3.53 0.93
N GLY A 69 9.36 4.00 -0.10
CA GLY A 69 9.37 3.49 -1.47
C GLY A 69 10.38 4.13 -2.41
#